data_AF-A0A959YZ38-F1
#
_entry.id   AF-A0A959YZ38-F1
#
_cell.length_a   1.000
_cell.length_b   1.000
_cell.length_c   1.000
_cell.angle_alpha   90.00
_cell.angle_beta   90.00
_cell.angle_gamma   90.00
#
_symmetry.space_group_name_H-M   'P 1'
#
loop_
_entity.id
_entity.type
_entity.pdbx_description
1 polymer ?
#
loop_
_entity_poly.entity_id
_entity_poly.type
_entity_poly.pdbx_seq_one_letter_code
_entity_poly.pdbx_strand_id
1 'polypeptide(L)'
;ARVKVPGDSGSYRELDLDRMWGFCHRNVVYIRAGNGFYRIGLMGSLCHVLYEYNYRDWDPYMYPGGTVTRTAMAQFLLDMETGRFLDFNASSMQEVLARDPVLSAEYEAIPARKRKEEVLFYFLRHYNDRHPLYFPR
;
A
#
# COMPACT_ATOMS: atom_id res chain seq x y z
N ALA A 1 16.94 6.82 12.67
CA ALA A 1 18.04 7.29 11.77
C ALA A 1 17.79 8.75 11.39
N ARG A 2 18.81 9.59 11.10
CA ARG A 2 18.63 11.05 10.88
C ARG A 2 18.96 11.49 9.47
N VAL A 3 18.17 12.43 8.92
CA VAL A 3 18.40 13.04 7.60
C VAL A 3 18.42 14.56 7.72
N LYS A 4 19.36 15.21 7.04
CA LYS A 4 19.40 16.67 6.91
C LYS A 4 18.58 17.12 5.71
N VAL A 5 17.59 17.96 5.95
CA VAL A 5 16.75 18.57 4.91
C VAL A 5 16.90 20.10 4.93
N PRO A 6 16.96 20.75 3.76
CA PRO A 6 16.96 22.21 3.72
C PRO A 6 15.63 22.75 4.25
N GLY A 7 15.70 23.77 5.08
CA GLY A 7 14.58 24.59 5.53
C GLY A 7 14.40 25.82 4.66
N ASP A 8 13.28 26.52 4.88
CA ASP A 8 12.80 27.59 3.99
C ASP A 8 13.75 28.81 3.93
N SER A 9 14.61 28.98 4.94
CA SER A 9 15.58 30.07 5.06
C SER A 9 17.02 29.69 4.67
N GLY A 10 17.24 28.52 4.07
CA GLY A 10 18.59 28.01 3.75
C GLY A 10 19.31 27.34 4.93
N SER A 11 18.70 27.31 6.12
CA SER A 11 19.16 26.49 7.25
C SER A 11 18.83 25.02 7.04
N TYR A 12 19.68 24.09 7.46
CA TYR A 12 19.34 22.66 7.46
C TYR A 12 18.65 22.25 8.76
N ARG A 13 17.62 21.40 8.65
CA ARG A 13 16.95 20.75 9.78
C ARG A 13 17.31 19.26 9.78
N GLU A 14 17.61 18.71 10.96
CA GLU A 14 17.71 17.26 11.15
C GLU A 14 16.33 16.69 11.45
N LEU A 15 15.88 15.75 10.64
CA LEU A 15 14.68 14.97 10.90
C LEU A 15 15.07 13.59 11.37
N ASP A 16 14.40 13.15 12.44
CA ASP A 16 14.44 11.76 12.87
C ASP A 16 13.44 10.96 12.02
N LEU A 17 13.97 10.07 11.17
CA LEU A 17 13.17 9.18 10.33
C LEU A 17 12.22 8.33 11.18
N ASP A 18 12.59 8.05 12.44
CA ASP A 18 11.77 7.27 13.35
C ASP A 18 10.49 7.99 13.80
N ARG A 19 10.45 9.31 13.63
CA ARG A 19 9.29 10.16 13.95
C ARG A 19 8.52 10.62 12.72
N MET A 20 8.98 10.27 11.52
CA MET A 20 8.29 10.62 10.29
C MET A 20 7.17 9.63 9.97
N TRP A 21 5.97 10.16 9.69
CA TRP A 21 4.85 9.37 9.18
C TRP A 21 5.01 9.02 7.69
N GLY A 22 5.64 9.88 6.91
CA GLY A 22 5.79 9.70 5.47
C GLY A 22 6.50 10.88 4.81
N PHE A 23 6.73 10.77 3.50
CA PHE A 23 7.26 11.84 2.68
C PHE A 23 6.74 11.72 1.24
N CYS A 24 6.82 12.80 0.47
CA CYS A 24 6.55 12.80 -0.96
C CYS A 24 7.86 13.03 -1.72
N HIS A 25 8.12 12.21 -2.73
CA HIS A 25 9.27 12.39 -3.62
C HIS A 25 8.82 12.20 -5.07
N ARG A 26 9.08 13.21 -5.92
CA ARG A 26 8.69 13.21 -7.34
C ARG A 26 7.21 12.82 -7.56
N ASN A 27 6.32 13.43 -6.77
CA ASN A 27 4.87 13.18 -6.78
C ASN A 27 4.43 11.76 -6.37
N VAL A 28 5.32 10.99 -5.74
CA VAL A 28 4.99 9.68 -5.15
C VAL A 28 5.01 9.81 -3.63
N VAL A 29 3.91 9.39 -2.99
CA VAL A 29 3.79 9.37 -1.53
C VAL A 29 4.35 8.07 -1.00
N TYR A 30 5.20 8.19 0.01
CA TYR A 30 5.76 7.09 0.78
C TYR A 30 5.32 7.22 2.23
N ILE A 31 4.78 6.14 2.79
CA ILE A 31 4.33 6.08 4.18
C ILE A 31 5.22 5.16 4.99
N ARG A 32 5.42 5.52 6.26
CA ARG A 32 6.12 4.69 7.23
C ARG A 32 5.24 3.49 7.57
N ALA A 33 5.76 2.29 7.38
CA ALA A 33 5.21 1.08 8.00
C ALA A 33 6.36 0.18 8.44
N GLY A 34 6.17 -0.64 9.48
CA GLY A 34 7.22 -1.52 9.98
C GLY A 34 8.58 -0.82 10.16
N ASN A 35 9.60 -1.30 9.44
CA ASN A 35 10.97 -0.77 9.47
C ASN A 35 11.35 0.09 8.25
N GLY A 36 10.38 0.48 7.41
CA GLY A 36 10.65 1.13 6.13
C GLY A 36 9.63 2.18 5.72
N PHE A 37 9.81 2.68 4.49
CA PHE A 37 8.88 3.57 3.83
C PHE A 37 8.36 2.89 2.56
N TYR A 38 7.05 2.85 2.41
CA TYR A 38 6.37 2.10 1.36
C TYR A 38 5.56 3.02 0.48
N ARG A 39 5.58 2.70 -0.81
CA ARG A 39 4.94 3.50 -1.84
C ARG A 39 3.43 3.30 -1.79
N ILE A 40 2.69 4.41 -1.78
CA ILE A 40 1.28 4.42 -2.16
C ILE A 40 1.22 4.42 -3.70
N GLY A 41 0.75 3.32 -4.28
CA GLY A 41 0.58 3.13 -5.72
C GLY A 41 -0.68 3.80 -6.26
N LEU A 42 -1.74 3.84 -5.44
CA LEU A 42 -3.00 4.50 -5.73
C LEU A 42 -3.50 5.17 -4.46
N MET A 43 -3.78 6.48 -4.53
CA MET A 43 -4.28 7.29 -3.41
C MET A 43 -5.80 7.43 -3.49
N GLY A 44 -6.50 7.33 -2.36
CA GLY A 44 -7.95 7.51 -2.24
C GLY A 44 -8.42 7.24 -0.81
N SER A 45 -9.73 7.11 -0.60
CA SER A 45 -10.26 6.63 0.71
C SER A 45 -9.76 5.22 1.02
N LEU A 46 -9.51 4.43 -0.02
CA LEU A 46 -8.72 3.22 0.02
C LEU A 46 -7.43 3.43 -0.76
N CYS A 47 -6.31 3.39 -0.05
CA CYS A 47 -4.99 3.46 -0.64
C CYS A 47 -4.49 2.06 -1.00
N HIS A 48 -3.87 1.93 -2.16
CA HIS A 48 -3.08 0.75 -2.51
C HIS A 48 -1.62 0.98 -2.13
N VAL A 49 -1.06 0.08 -1.33
CA VAL A 49 0.29 0.17 -0.77
C VAL A 49 1.13 -1.00 -1.24
N LEU A 50 2.32 -0.72 -1.74
CA LEU A 50 3.30 -1.71 -2.18
C LEU A 50 4.39 -1.87 -1.13
N TYR A 51 4.51 -3.07 -0.59
CA TYR A 51 5.48 -3.44 0.43
C TYR A 51 6.53 -4.38 -0.16
N GLU A 52 7.76 -3.92 -0.28
CA GLU A 52 8.88 -4.74 -0.71
C GLU A 52 9.57 -5.37 0.50
N TYR A 53 9.77 -6.69 0.48
CA TYR A 53 10.54 -7.38 1.50
C TYR A 53 11.51 -8.39 0.92
N ASN A 54 12.61 -8.53 1.63
CA ASN A 54 13.65 -9.49 1.31
C ASN A 54 13.51 -10.70 2.23
N TYR A 55 13.51 -11.90 1.67
CA TYR A 55 13.57 -13.14 2.42
C TYR A 55 14.72 -14.00 1.90
N ARG A 56 15.29 -14.82 2.79
CA ARG A 56 16.29 -15.80 2.39
C ARG A 56 15.57 -17.07 1.98
N ASP A 57 15.95 -17.58 0.83
CA ASP A 57 15.45 -18.82 0.28
C ASP A 57 16.63 -19.74 -0.04
N TRP A 58 16.40 -21.05 -0.02
CA TRP A 58 17.41 -22.02 -0.41
C TRP A 58 17.40 -22.19 -1.93
N ASP A 59 18.55 -21.99 -2.57
CA ASP A 59 18.69 -22.20 -4.02
C ASP A 59 19.47 -23.47 -4.34
N PRO A 60 18.82 -24.54 -4.85
CA PRO A 60 19.48 -25.79 -5.19
C PRO A 60 20.42 -25.67 -6.41
N TYR A 61 20.37 -24.57 -7.16
CA TYR A 61 21.21 -24.35 -8.35
C TYR A 61 22.50 -23.56 -8.07
N MET A 62 22.64 -22.98 -6.88
CA MET A 62 23.89 -22.33 -6.46
C MET A 62 24.85 -23.40 -5.94
N TYR A 63 26.07 -23.53 -6.47
CA TYR A 63 27.06 -24.52 -5.98
C TYR A 63 28.15 -23.82 -5.14
N PRO A 64 28.48 -24.33 -3.93
CA PRO A 64 28.04 -25.58 -3.31
C PRO A 64 26.85 -25.38 -2.34
N GLY A 65 25.63 -25.23 -2.86
CA GLY A 65 24.40 -25.01 -2.08
C GLY A 65 24.41 -23.69 -1.31
N GLY A 66 23.50 -22.77 -1.64
CA GLY A 66 23.51 -21.43 -1.03
C GLY A 66 22.13 -20.93 -0.64
N THR A 67 22.10 -20.08 0.39
CA THR A 67 20.95 -19.21 0.61
C THR A 67 21.04 -18.00 -0.31
N VAL A 68 20.01 -17.76 -1.09
CA VAL A 68 19.86 -16.54 -1.90
C VAL A 68 18.89 -15.60 -1.20
N THR A 69 19.15 -14.30 -1.32
CA THR A 69 18.17 -13.28 -0.90
C THR A 69 17.24 -13.02 -2.09
N ARG A 70 15.94 -13.23 -1.90
CA ARG A 70 14.92 -12.92 -2.89
C ARG A 70 14.10 -11.74 -2.41
N THR A 71 13.76 -10.87 -3.35
CA THR A 71 12.91 -9.70 -3.14
C THR A 71 11.50 -10.03 -3.60
N ALA A 72 10.53 -9.88 -2.73
CA ALA A 72 9.11 -10.06 -3.01
C ALA A 72 8.35 -8.75 -2.77
N MET A 73 7.28 -8.56 -3.55
CA MET A 73 6.35 -7.44 -3.38
C MET A 73 5.03 -7.96 -2.82
N ALA A 74 4.66 -7.50 -1.64
CA ALA A 74 3.34 -7.65 -1.08
C ALA A 74 2.49 -6.42 -1.40
N GLN A 75 1.19 -6.62 -1.56
CA GLN A 75 0.22 -5.57 -1.86
C GLN A 75 -0.80 -5.49 -0.73
N PHE A 76 -1.06 -4.28 -0.24
CA PHE A 76 -2.00 -4.02 0.84
C PHE A 76 -2.99 -2.92 0.44
N LEU A 77 -4.16 -2.95 1.10
CA LEU A 77 -5.09 -1.83 1.18
C LEU A 77 -4.87 -1.12 2.52
N LEU A 78 -4.74 0.19 2.48
CA LEU A 78 -4.86 1.05 3.64
C LEU A 78 -6.21 1.76 3.57
N ASP A 79 -7.07 1.44 4.54
CA ASP A 79 -8.36 2.09 4.70
C ASP A 79 -8.19 3.40 5.50
N MET A 80 -8.44 4.52 4.85
CA MET A 80 -8.26 5.85 5.45
C MET A 80 -9.35 6.20 6.47
N GLU A 81 -10.49 5.51 6.46
CA GLU A 81 -11.55 5.71 7.44
C GLU A 81 -11.19 5.07 8.78
N THR A 82 -10.63 3.85 8.75
CA THR A 82 -10.33 3.06 9.96
C THR A 82 -8.84 3.03 10.34
N GLY A 83 -7.95 3.40 9.43
CA GLY A 83 -6.50 3.25 9.56
C GLY A 83 -5.99 1.81 9.45
N ARG A 84 -6.84 0.85 9.07
CA ARG A 84 -6.47 -0.57 8.99
C ARG A 84 -5.70 -0.89 7.70
N PHE A 85 -4.70 -1.76 7.85
CA PHE A 85 -4.05 -2.44 6.73
C PHE A 85 -4.72 -3.79 6.48
N LEU A 86 -5.09 -4.05 5.23
CA LEU A 86 -5.68 -5.31 4.77
C LEU A 86 -4.88 -5.86 3.60
N ASP A 87 -4.85 -7.18 3.44
CA ASP A 87 -4.21 -7.79 2.27
C ASP A 87 -4.96 -7.40 0.99
N PHE A 88 -4.25 -7.12 -0.10
CA PHE A 88 -4.91 -6.88 -1.39
C PHE A 88 -5.35 -8.19 -2.04
N ASN A 89 -6.52 -8.69 -1.62
CA ASN A 89 -7.12 -9.91 -2.14
C ASN A 89 -8.65 -9.80 -2.20
N ALA A 90 -9.30 -10.84 -2.73
CA ALA A 90 -10.75 -10.84 -2.94
C ALA A 90 -11.57 -10.79 -1.63
N SER A 91 -11.07 -11.40 -0.55
CA SER A 91 -11.76 -11.40 0.74
C SER A 91 -11.74 -10.03 1.38
N SER A 92 -10.57 -9.39 1.43
CA SER A 92 -10.43 -8.03 1.97
C SER A 92 -11.20 -7.02 1.13
N MET A 93 -11.21 -7.18 -0.19
CA MET A 93 -12.00 -6.33 -1.08
C MET A 93 -13.50 -6.45 -0.76
N GLN A 94 -14.02 -7.68 -0.58
CA GLN A 94 -15.41 -7.88 -0.16
C GLN A 94 -15.72 -7.21 1.19
N GLU A 95 -14.83 -7.33 2.18
CA GLU A 95 -15.01 -6.70 3.51
C GLU A 95 -15.16 -5.18 3.38
N VAL A 96 -14.34 -4.55 2.56
CA VAL A 96 -14.36 -3.10 2.38
C VAL A 96 -15.56 -2.65 1.56
N LEU A 97 -15.87 -3.35 0.46
CA LEU A 97 -17.01 -3.02 -0.40
C LEU A 97 -18.35 -3.21 0.31
N ALA A 98 -18.43 -4.01 1.37
CA ALA A 98 -19.65 -4.19 2.17
C ALA A 98 -20.21 -2.87 2.76
N ARG A 99 -19.39 -1.82 2.84
CA ARG A 99 -19.83 -0.47 3.24
C ARG A 99 -20.64 0.26 2.17
N ASP A 100 -20.50 -0.14 0.90
CA ASP A 100 -21.23 0.41 -0.23
C ASP A 100 -22.16 -0.67 -0.83
N PRO A 101 -23.46 -0.64 -0.51
CA PRO A 101 -24.40 -1.67 -0.96
C PRO A 101 -24.45 -1.86 -2.47
N VAL A 102 -24.20 -0.79 -3.25
CA VAL A 102 -24.22 -0.84 -4.71
C VAL A 102 -23.00 -1.61 -5.22
N LEU A 103 -21.80 -1.21 -4.78
CA LEU A 103 -20.58 -1.89 -5.20
C LEU A 103 -20.47 -3.32 -4.64
N SER A 104 -20.99 -3.57 -3.44
CA SER A 104 -21.05 -4.92 -2.86
C SER A 104 -21.87 -5.85 -3.74
N ALA A 105 -23.07 -5.41 -4.16
CA ALA A 105 -23.93 -6.21 -5.04
C ALA A 105 -23.28 -6.47 -6.42
N GLU A 106 -22.64 -5.45 -7.00
CA GLU A 106 -21.91 -5.59 -8.26
C GLU A 106 -20.73 -6.58 -8.15
N TYR A 107 -19.98 -6.52 -7.05
CA TYR A 107 -18.85 -7.41 -6.80
C TYR A 107 -19.30 -8.85 -6.53
N GLU A 108 -20.41 -9.03 -5.82
CA GLU A 108 -21.01 -10.33 -5.53
C GLU A 108 -21.47 -11.06 -6.79
N ALA A 109 -22.01 -10.32 -7.76
CA ALA A 109 -22.42 -10.85 -9.07
C ALA A 109 -21.23 -11.44 -9.86
N ILE A 110 -19.99 -11.07 -9.54
CA ILE A 110 -18.80 -11.61 -10.19
C ILE A 110 -18.43 -12.95 -9.56
N PRO A 111 -18.31 -14.04 -10.35
CA PRO A 111 -17.86 -15.33 -9.85
C PRO A 111 -16.50 -15.24 -9.16
N ALA A 112 -16.32 -15.88 -8.01
CA ALA A 112 -15.08 -15.83 -7.22
C ALA A 112 -13.81 -16.13 -8.05
N ARG A 113 -13.87 -17.10 -8.96
CA ARG A 113 -12.78 -17.47 -9.90
C ARG A 113 -12.32 -16.34 -10.83
N LYS A 114 -13.16 -15.33 -11.03
CA LYS A 114 -12.88 -14.16 -11.88
C LYS A 114 -12.41 -12.94 -11.07
N ARG A 115 -12.46 -12.98 -9.74
CA ARG A 115 -12.04 -11.89 -8.83
C ARG A 115 -10.52 -11.82 -8.72
N LYS A 116 -9.87 -11.64 -9.87
CA LYS A 116 -8.42 -11.48 -10.03
C LYS A 116 -8.03 -10.01 -9.83
N GLU A 117 -6.73 -9.77 -9.79
CA GLU A 117 -6.10 -8.46 -9.54
C GLU A 117 -6.71 -7.31 -10.37
N GLU A 118 -6.94 -7.49 -11.67
CA GLU A 118 -7.56 -6.48 -12.55
C GLU A 118 -8.96 -6.07 -12.06
N VAL A 119 -9.77 -7.03 -11.62
CA VAL A 119 -11.11 -6.77 -11.07
C VAL A 119 -10.99 -6.06 -9.73
N LEU A 120 -10.02 -6.45 -8.89
CA LEU A 120 -9.80 -5.75 -7.61
C LEU A 120 -9.42 -4.28 -7.83
N PHE A 121 -8.54 -3.99 -8.80
CA PHE A 121 -8.19 -2.61 -9.15
C PHE A 121 -9.35 -1.82 -9.74
N TYR A 122 -10.23 -2.46 -10.51
CA TYR A 122 -11.45 -1.84 -11.00
C TYR A 122 -12.34 -1.38 -9.83
N PHE A 123 -12.65 -2.28 -8.89
CA PHE A 123 -13.48 -1.94 -7.73
C PHE A 123 -12.80 -0.95 -6.79
N LEU A 124 -11.47 -1.04 -6.61
CA LEU A 124 -10.72 -0.05 -5.83
C LEU A 124 -10.91 1.37 -6.37
N ARG A 125 -10.78 1.55 -7.69
CA ARG A 125 -10.98 2.86 -8.34
C ARG A 125 -12.43 3.33 -8.19
N HIS A 126 -13.39 2.47 -8.51
CA HIS A 126 -14.82 2.78 -8.40
C HIS A 126 -15.24 3.13 -6.97
N TYR A 127 -14.68 2.47 -5.96
CA TYR A 127 -14.90 2.82 -4.56
C TYR A 127 -14.36 4.21 -4.27
N ASN A 128 -13.12 4.51 -4.66
CA ASN A 128 -12.51 5.83 -4.42
C ASN A 128 -13.24 6.97 -5.16
N ASP A 129 -13.82 6.72 -6.34
CA ASP A 129 -14.62 7.70 -7.06
C ASP A 129 -15.94 8.02 -6.31
N ARG A 130 -16.53 7.02 -5.65
CA ARG A 130 -17.77 7.16 -4.87
C ARG A 130 -17.53 7.68 -3.45
N HIS A 131 -16.34 7.42 -2.91
CA HIS A 131 -15.92 7.80 -1.56
C HIS A 131 -14.66 8.68 -1.63
N PRO A 132 -14.75 9.90 -2.20
CA PRO A 132 -13.59 10.77 -2.34
C PRO A 132 -12.98 11.10 -0.97
N LEU A 133 -11.64 11.02 -0.89
CA LEU A 133 -10.90 11.41 0.31
C LEU A 133 -10.78 12.93 0.39
N TYR A 134 -11.33 13.51 1.45
CA TYR A 134 -11.23 14.93 1.75
C TYR A 134 -10.23 15.19 2.88
N PHE A 135 -9.44 16.26 2.74
CA PHE A 135 -8.63 16.74 3.85
C PHE A 135 -9.51 17.52 4.84
N PRO A 136 -9.30 17.35 6.16
CA PRO A 136 -9.94 18.20 7.15
C PRO A 136 -9.54 19.66 6.90
N ARG A 137 -10.49 20.57 7.15
CA ARG A 137 -10.29 22.03 7.03
C ARG A 137 -9.65 22.60 8.28
#